data_AF-A0A6C0DRD7-F1
#
_entry.id   AF-A0A6C0DRD7-F1
#
_cell.length_a   1.000
_cell.length_b   1.000
_cell.length_c   1.000
_cell.angle_alpha   90.00
_cell.angle_beta   90.00
_cell.angle_gamma   90.00
#
_symmetry.space_group_name_H-M   'P 1'
#
loop_
_entity.id
_entity.type
_entity.pdbx_description
1 polymer ?
#
loop_
_entity_poly.entity_id
_entity_poly.type
_entity_poly.pdbx_seq_one_letter_code
_entity_poly.pdbx_strand_id
1 'polypeptide(L)'
;MNTKIIVLFLFLVVINIITIYFSIKEKEPMQSIPLNIGNYLNRYFGAVGIAFYNNRDFDYDDYKIDYDLNYPQNDFCSKLPRKIPFHPEIGKRLSIISEANMAEISELTKLAASWTVNNDSIHIFWKSIKPIVTQTMDDVFKQLDLVKDVRHPVIHFRCSDVPFVLGNQYKFQKYKFYTDLLTKAKSENPNLNTRLVYFLYNNGHNSNPRQQETCDIYYESLCSYLKNNGIDSKNVTESNIDDLAMLFYAPVSISPGSSFSFMAGFFGKGRFYSAGNASHSYDNLKSTCINCDWLINDYQLEHTLIPSGINDLGYYDTADVIQKLYS
;
A
#
# COMPACT_ATOMS: atom_id res chain seq x y z
N MET A 1 -35.35 -46.78 -23.92
CA MET A 1 -34.86 -45.80 -22.91
C MET A 1 -35.72 -44.55 -23.03
N ASN A 2 -36.32 -44.07 -21.93
CA ASN A 2 -37.30 -42.97 -21.97
C ASN A 2 -36.58 -41.65 -22.31
N THR A 3 -37.03 -40.95 -23.36
CA THR A 3 -36.46 -39.66 -23.81
C THR A 3 -36.34 -38.65 -22.66
N LYS A 4 -37.24 -38.69 -21.68
CA LYS A 4 -37.17 -37.83 -20.47
C LYS A 4 -35.94 -38.13 -19.59
N ILE A 5 -35.55 -39.40 -19.48
CA ILE A 5 -34.37 -39.84 -18.71
C ILE A 5 -33.10 -39.37 -19.42
N ILE A 6 -33.07 -39.43 -20.75
CA ILE A 6 -31.92 -38.97 -21.57
C ILE A 6 -31.75 -37.45 -21.40
N VAL A 7 -32.83 -36.67 -21.50
CA VAL A 7 -32.80 -35.21 -21.33
C VAL A 7 -32.36 -34.82 -19.92
N LEU A 8 -32.86 -35.51 -18.88
CA LEU A 8 -32.46 -35.25 -17.50
C LEU A 8 -30.97 -35.54 -17.27
N PHE A 9 -30.47 -36.66 -17.82
CA PHE A 9 -29.06 -37.01 -17.73
C PHE A 9 -28.17 -35.97 -18.40
N LEU A 10 -28.52 -35.52 -19.61
CA LEU A 10 -27.78 -34.47 -20.33
C LEU A 10 -27.78 -33.15 -19.57
N PHE A 11 -28.91 -32.77 -18.96
CA PHE A 11 -29.00 -31.55 -18.14
C PHE A 11 -28.05 -31.60 -16.93
N LEU A 12 -28.00 -32.74 -16.23
CA LEU A 12 -27.09 -32.94 -15.09
C LEU A 12 -25.61 -32.93 -15.50
N VAL A 13 -25.28 -33.47 -16.69
CA VAL A 13 -23.93 -33.40 -17.26
C VAL A 13 -23.54 -31.95 -17.54
N VAL A 14 -24.44 -31.15 -18.12
CA VAL A 14 -24.18 -29.72 -18.39
C VAL A 14 -23.97 -28.95 -17.08
N ILE A 15 -24.80 -29.16 -16.05
CA ILE A 15 -24.59 -28.52 -14.74
C ILE A 15 -23.22 -28.90 -14.16
N ASN A 16 -22.83 -30.18 -14.18
CA ASN A 16 -21.54 -30.61 -13.67
C ASN A 16 -20.37 -29.98 -14.45
N ILE A 17 -20.46 -29.91 -15.78
CA ILE A 17 -19.45 -29.25 -16.60
C ILE A 17 -19.35 -27.76 -16.24
N ILE A 18 -20.47 -27.08 -16.05
CA ILE A 18 -20.52 -25.67 -15.64
C ILE A 18 -19.89 -25.50 -14.25
N THR A 19 -20.25 -26.33 -13.27
CA THR A 19 -19.69 -26.29 -11.92
C THR A 19 -18.19 -26.56 -11.91
N ILE A 20 -17.72 -27.57 -12.66
CA ILE A 20 -16.30 -27.88 -12.83
C ILE A 20 -15.58 -26.72 -13.51
N TYR A 21 -16.15 -26.16 -14.57
CA TYR A 21 -15.60 -25.00 -15.27
C TYR A 21 -15.43 -23.81 -14.32
N PHE A 22 -16.45 -23.47 -13.52
CA PHE A 22 -16.35 -22.39 -12.54
C PHE A 22 -15.38 -22.71 -11.39
N SER A 23 -15.35 -23.95 -10.88
CA SER A 23 -14.35 -24.36 -9.87
C SER A 23 -12.91 -24.37 -10.39
N ILE A 24 -12.69 -24.65 -11.67
CA ILE A 24 -11.37 -24.56 -12.31
C ILE A 24 -11.01 -23.09 -12.55
N LYS A 25 -11.97 -22.26 -12.98
CA LYS A 25 -11.75 -20.84 -13.25
C LYS A 25 -11.53 -20.02 -11.97
N GLU A 26 -12.18 -20.38 -10.87
CA GLU A 26 -11.89 -19.83 -9.53
C GLU A 26 -10.52 -20.29 -9.01
N LYS A 27 -9.98 -21.40 -9.54
CA LYS A 27 -8.64 -21.89 -9.28
C LYS A 27 -7.64 -21.46 -10.35
N GLU A 28 -7.90 -20.38 -11.10
CA GLU A 28 -6.76 -19.72 -11.75
C GLU A 28 -5.75 -19.42 -10.64
N PRO A 29 -4.52 -19.96 -10.74
CA PRO A 29 -3.54 -19.80 -9.69
C PRO A 29 -3.40 -18.30 -9.49
N MET A 30 -3.76 -17.83 -8.30
CA MET A 30 -3.64 -16.44 -7.91
C MET A 30 -2.25 -16.01 -8.36
N GLN A 31 -2.16 -15.19 -9.42
CA GLN A 31 -0.88 -14.84 -10.02
C GLN A 31 -0.01 -14.37 -8.87
N SER A 32 1.14 -15.00 -8.69
CA SER A 32 2.07 -14.65 -7.61
C SER A 32 2.32 -13.17 -7.72
N ILE A 33 1.84 -12.39 -6.76
CA ILE A 33 2.01 -10.94 -6.77
C ILE A 33 3.52 -10.71 -6.79
N PRO A 34 4.07 -9.97 -7.77
CA PRO A 34 5.49 -9.67 -7.79
C PRO A 34 5.91 -9.10 -6.43
N LEU A 35 6.87 -9.73 -5.79
CA LEU A 35 7.38 -9.32 -4.47
C LEU A 35 8.26 -8.08 -4.63
N ASN A 36 7.63 -6.92 -4.79
CA ASN A 36 8.31 -5.66 -4.53
C ASN A 36 8.64 -5.56 -3.03
N ILE A 37 9.57 -4.66 -2.68
CA ILE A 37 10.03 -4.51 -1.29
C ILE A 37 8.88 -4.21 -0.32
N GLY A 38 7.90 -3.38 -0.70
CA GLY A 38 6.75 -3.08 0.16
C GLY A 38 5.93 -4.33 0.51
N ASN A 39 5.65 -5.17 -0.49
CA ASN A 39 4.93 -6.44 -0.29
C ASN A 39 5.73 -7.41 0.57
N TYR A 40 7.05 -7.49 0.35
CA TYR A 40 7.91 -8.33 1.16
C TYR A 40 7.95 -7.89 2.62
N LEU A 41 8.17 -6.59 2.89
CA LEU A 41 8.16 -6.04 4.24
C LEU A 41 6.80 -6.24 4.92
N ASN A 42 5.70 -6.13 4.17
CA ASN A 42 4.36 -6.44 4.67
C ASN A 42 4.22 -7.89 5.15
N ARG A 43 4.68 -8.86 4.35
CA ARG A 43 4.68 -10.28 4.74
C ARG A 43 5.59 -10.53 5.95
N TYR A 44 6.80 -10.00 5.90
CA TYR A 44 7.82 -10.19 6.91
C TYR A 44 7.37 -9.65 8.27
N PHE A 45 6.99 -8.38 8.36
CA PHE A 45 6.57 -7.79 9.64
C PHE A 45 5.17 -8.25 10.05
N GLY A 46 4.29 -8.61 9.11
CA GLY A 46 3.03 -9.27 9.45
C GLY A 46 3.28 -10.63 10.13
N ALA A 47 4.24 -11.42 9.64
CA ALA A 47 4.64 -12.67 10.28
C ALA A 47 5.20 -12.47 11.69
N VAL A 48 5.99 -11.40 11.92
CA VAL A 48 6.45 -11.00 13.27
C VAL A 48 5.27 -10.74 14.20
N GLY A 49 4.27 -9.96 13.76
CA GLY A 49 3.08 -9.70 14.56
C GLY A 49 2.27 -10.96 14.86
N ILE A 50 2.13 -11.87 13.90
CA ILE A 50 1.45 -13.16 14.09
C ILE A 50 2.22 -14.04 15.09
N ALA A 51 3.56 -14.04 15.07
CA ALA A 51 4.36 -14.75 16.06
C ALA A 51 4.11 -14.19 17.47
N PHE A 52 4.11 -12.86 17.61
CA PHE A 52 3.92 -12.22 18.91
C PHE A 52 2.50 -12.38 19.44
N TYR A 53 1.47 -12.41 18.59
CA TYR A 53 0.11 -12.76 19.00
C TYR A 53 0.06 -14.16 19.65
N ASN A 54 0.85 -15.09 19.14
CA ASN A 54 0.96 -16.46 19.65
C ASN A 54 1.97 -16.61 20.81
N ASN A 55 2.42 -15.51 21.42
CA ASN A 55 3.38 -15.48 22.53
C ASN A 55 4.69 -16.25 22.26
N ARG A 56 5.20 -16.16 21.04
CA ARG A 56 6.44 -16.85 20.63
C ARG A 56 7.39 -15.92 19.89
N ASP A 57 8.66 -16.30 19.88
CA ASP A 57 9.67 -15.65 19.06
C ASP A 57 9.29 -15.77 17.59
N PHE A 58 9.63 -14.74 16.81
CA PHE A 58 9.58 -14.84 15.37
C PHE A 58 10.81 -15.62 14.87
N ASP A 59 10.58 -16.61 14.02
CA ASP A 59 11.61 -17.31 13.25
C ASP A 59 11.20 -17.29 11.78
N TYR A 60 12.06 -16.75 10.92
CA TYR A 60 11.81 -16.60 9.48
C TYR A 60 11.45 -17.93 8.81
N ASP A 61 12.08 -19.02 9.25
CA ASP A 61 11.92 -20.34 8.62
C ASP A 61 10.53 -20.96 8.83
N ASP A 62 9.82 -20.55 9.89
CA ASP A 62 8.46 -21.03 10.18
C ASP A 62 7.42 -20.47 9.19
N TYR A 63 7.68 -19.31 8.61
CA TYR A 63 6.69 -18.55 7.85
C TYR A 63 6.82 -18.67 6.34
N LYS A 64 7.88 -19.35 5.86
CA LYS A 64 8.15 -19.57 4.43
C LYS A 64 7.83 -18.33 3.60
N ILE A 65 8.41 -17.20 4.01
CA ILE A 65 8.26 -15.96 3.27
C ILE A 65 9.07 -16.15 2.00
N ASP A 66 8.41 -16.67 0.95
CA ASP A 66 9.02 -16.86 -0.36
C ASP A 66 9.44 -15.49 -0.88
N TYR A 67 10.72 -15.19 -0.74
CA TYR A 67 11.37 -14.11 -1.43
C TYR A 67 12.08 -14.75 -2.61
N ASP A 68 11.82 -14.26 -3.82
CA ASP A 68 12.67 -14.62 -4.93
C ASP A 68 14.04 -13.99 -4.68
N LEU A 69 14.95 -14.77 -4.11
CA LEU A 69 16.33 -14.38 -3.84
C LEU A 69 17.10 -14.04 -5.14
N ASN A 70 16.54 -14.35 -6.32
CA ASN A 70 17.09 -13.95 -7.60
C ASN A 70 16.69 -12.52 -8.01
N TYR A 71 15.92 -11.79 -7.20
CA TYR A 71 15.69 -10.37 -7.44
C TYR A 71 16.98 -9.58 -7.14
N PRO A 72 17.72 -9.08 -8.15
CA PRO A 72 19.16 -8.80 -8.00
C PRO A 72 19.55 -7.56 -7.18
N GLN A 73 18.68 -6.94 -6.38
CA GLN A 73 18.95 -5.62 -5.79
C GLN A 73 18.29 -5.36 -4.42
N ASN A 74 18.39 -6.26 -3.45
CA ASN A 74 17.84 -5.93 -2.13
C ASN A 74 18.71 -6.34 -0.95
N ASP A 75 19.88 -5.70 -0.86
CA ASP A 75 20.73 -5.75 0.32
C ASP A 75 19.91 -5.47 1.60
N PHE A 76 18.96 -4.53 1.56
CA PHE A 76 18.09 -4.21 2.70
C PHE A 76 17.34 -5.44 3.24
N CYS A 77 16.57 -6.14 2.41
CA CYS A 77 15.82 -7.31 2.87
C CYS A 77 16.72 -8.44 3.38
N SER A 78 17.90 -8.61 2.78
CA SER A 78 18.87 -9.62 3.22
C SER A 78 19.45 -9.37 4.61
N LYS A 79 19.39 -8.11 5.10
CA LYS A 79 19.86 -7.72 6.43
C LYS A 79 18.79 -7.78 7.51
N LEU A 80 17.53 -8.04 7.16
CA LEU A 80 16.49 -8.24 8.17
C LEU A 80 16.80 -9.45 9.06
N PRO A 81 16.53 -9.37 10.37
CA PRO A 81 16.88 -10.44 11.29
C PRO A 81 16.06 -11.70 10.98
N ARG A 82 16.72 -12.87 11.01
CA ARG A 82 16.00 -14.14 10.84
C ARG A 82 15.21 -14.54 12.08
N LYS A 83 15.57 -13.99 13.24
CA LYS A 83 14.88 -14.22 14.52
C LYS A 83 14.65 -12.91 15.25
N ILE A 84 13.45 -12.72 15.79
CA ILE A 84 13.14 -11.58 16.66
C ILE A 84 12.52 -12.13 17.94
N PRO A 85 13.13 -11.89 19.13
CA PRO A 85 12.60 -12.34 20.41
C PRO A 85 11.19 -11.81 20.67
N PHE A 86 10.37 -12.60 21.34
CA PHE A 86 9.04 -12.20 21.74
C PHE A 86 9.07 -11.00 22.69
N HIS A 87 8.20 -10.04 22.42
CA HIS A 87 7.97 -8.84 23.22
C HIS A 87 6.61 -8.93 23.94
N PRO A 88 6.55 -9.30 25.24
CA PRO A 88 5.30 -9.54 25.98
C PRO A 88 4.33 -8.35 25.96
N GLU A 89 4.83 -7.12 25.98
CA GLU A 89 4.06 -5.90 25.90
C GLU A 89 3.39 -5.69 24.53
N ILE A 90 3.99 -6.21 23.46
CA ILE A 90 3.38 -6.24 22.13
C ILE A 90 2.34 -7.36 22.08
N GLY A 91 2.66 -8.56 22.57
CA GLY A 91 1.70 -9.67 22.68
C GLY A 91 0.43 -9.27 23.45
N LYS A 92 0.57 -8.59 24.58
CA LYS A 92 -0.56 -8.05 25.37
C LYS A 92 -1.42 -7.05 24.60
N ARG A 93 -0.82 -6.23 23.73
CA ARG A 93 -1.59 -5.31 22.88
C ARG A 93 -2.31 -6.04 21.76
N LEU A 94 -1.69 -7.09 21.20
CA LEU A 94 -2.28 -7.92 20.16
C LEU A 94 -3.41 -8.82 20.68
N SER A 95 -3.38 -9.21 21.96
CA SER A 95 -4.38 -10.11 22.56
C SER A 95 -5.80 -9.51 22.65
N ILE A 96 -5.97 -8.21 22.37
CA ILE A 96 -7.29 -7.58 22.28
C ILE A 96 -7.97 -7.87 20.93
N ILE A 97 -7.22 -8.37 19.95
CA ILE A 97 -7.74 -8.77 18.64
C ILE A 97 -8.32 -10.18 18.77
N SER A 98 -9.57 -10.35 18.32
CA SER A 98 -10.23 -11.66 18.33
C SER A 98 -9.50 -12.66 17.42
N GLU A 99 -9.65 -13.94 17.72
CA GLU A 99 -9.07 -15.01 16.89
C GLU A 99 -9.54 -14.93 15.42
N ALA A 100 -10.83 -14.61 15.19
CA ALA A 100 -11.37 -14.44 13.84
C ALA A 100 -10.69 -13.30 13.07
N ASN A 101 -10.51 -12.14 13.70
CA ASN A 101 -9.84 -11.00 13.07
C ASN A 101 -8.34 -11.28 12.86
N MET A 102 -7.72 -12.04 13.76
CA MET A 102 -6.32 -12.45 13.59
C MET A 102 -6.16 -13.46 12.45
N ALA A 103 -7.11 -14.38 12.26
CA ALA A 103 -7.12 -15.28 11.11
C ALA A 103 -7.22 -14.48 9.79
N GLU A 104 -8.09 -13.47 9.72
CA GLU A 104 -8.17 -12.55 8.58
C GLU A 104 -6.83 -11.83 8.33
N ILE A 105 -6.23 -11.25 9.38
CA ILE A 105 -4.92 -10.59 9.28
C ILE A 105 -3.84 -11.55 8.77
N SER A 106 -3.86 -12.80 9.21
CA SER A 106 -2.93 -13.83 8.77
C SER A 106 -3.05 -14.12 7.28
N GLU A 107 -4.28 -14.30 6.79
CA GLU A 107 -4.53 -14.49 5.36
C GLU A 107 -4.13 -13.26 4.54
N LEU A 108 -4.54 -12.05 4.95
CA LEU A 108 -4.13 -10.81 4.29
C LEU A 108 -2.61 -10.64 4.28
N THR A 109 -1.93 -11.03 5.34
CA THR A 109 -0.47 -10.99 5.43
C THR A 109 0.16 -11.94 4.42
N LYS A 110 -0.33 -13.18 4.27
CA LYS A 110 0.17 -14.11 3.23
C LYS A 110 0.03 -13.52 1.83
N LEU A 111 -1.04 -12.77 1.59
CA LEU A 111 -1.35 -12.08 0.33
C LEU A 111 -0.62 -10.74 0.15
N ALA A 112 0.24 -10.34 1.10
CA ALA A 112 0.88 -9.02 1.12
C ALA A 112 -0.11 -7.84 1.03
N ALA A 113 -1.29 -8.01 1.64
CA ALA A 113 -2.43 -7.09 1.54
C ALA A 113 -2.84 -6.47 2.88
N SER A 114 -2.25 -6.88 4.01
CA SER A 114 -2.67 -6.38 5.33
C SER A 114 -2.32 -4.90 5.55
N TRP A 115 -1.49 -4.28 4.70
CA TRP A 115 -1.25 -2.82 4.67
C TRP A 115 -2.49 -2.01 4.27
N THR A 116 -3.55 -2.66 3.77
CA THR A 116 -4.84 -2.03 3.43
C THR A 116 -5.63 -1.55 4.66
N VAL A 117 -5.29 -2.00 5.87
CA VAL A 117 -5.92 -1.51 7.13
C VAL A 117 -7.43 -1.22 7.01
N ASN A 118 -8.19 -2.24 6.60
CA ASN A 118 -9.61 -2.06 6.28
C ASN A 118 -10.50 -1.83 7.50
N ASN A 119 -10.00 -2.14 8.70
CA ASN A 119 -10.73 -2.04 9.95
C ASN A 119 -9.79 -1.73 11.13
N ASP A 120 -10.38 -1.41 12.29
CA ASP A 120 -9.65 -1.10 13.51
C ASP A 120 -8.77 -2.25 14.02
N SER A 121 -9.12 -3.52 13.75
CA SER A 121 -8.31 -4.66 14.21
C SER A 121 -6.98 -4.74 13.47
N ILE A 122 -6.98 -4.53 12.16
CA ILE A 122 -5.76 -4.44 11.37
C ILE A 122 -4.95 -3.21 11.79
N HIS A 123 -5.61 -2.10 12.13
CA HIS A 123 -4.91 -0.92 12.65
C HIS A 123 -4.22 -1.19 13.99
N ILE A 124 -4.94 -1.80 14.94
CA ILE A 124 -4.41 -2.22 16.24
C ILE A 124 -3.21 -3.15 16.03
N PHE A 125 -3.30 -4.10 15.10
CA PHE A 125 -2.23 -5.02 14.78
C PHE A 125 -0.94 -4.28 14.39
N TRP A 126 -1.00 -3.41 13.36
CA TRP A 126 0.17 -2.67 12.90
C TRP A 126 0.69 -1.68 13.94
N LYS A 127 -0.21 -0.99 14.63
CA LYS A 127 0.17 -0.04 15.69
C LYS A 127 0.86 -0.75 16.86
N SER A 128 0.46 -1.98 17.18
CA SER A 128 1.05 -2.77 18.26
C SER A 128 2.49 -3.16 17.96
N ILE A 129 2.77 -3.55 16.71
CA ILE A 129 4.13 -3.95 16.30
C ILE A 129 4.99 -2.77 15.81
N LYS A 130 4.41 -1.58 15.61
CA LYS A 130 5.14 -0.41 15.10
C LYS A 130 6.48 -0.15 15.77
N PRO A 131 6.62 -0.18 17.12
CA PRO A 131 7.91 0.06 17.77
C PRO A 131 9.02 -0.90 17.32
N ILE A 132 8.73 -2.21 17.23
CA ILE A 132 9.75 -3.21 16.86
C ILE A 132 10.07 -3.13 15.37
N VAL A 133 9.08 -2.83 14.53
CA VAL A 133 9.28 -2.63 13.08
C VAL A 133 10.14 -1.40 12.81
N THR A 134 9.81 -0.26 13.43
CA THR A 134 10.59 0.99 13.31
C THR A 134 12.04 0.76 13.72
N GLN A 135 12.28 0.11 14.86
CA GLN A 135 13.64 -0.18 15.32
C GLN A 135 14.40 -1.07 14.34
N THR A 136 13.76 -2.17 13.89
CA THR A 136 14.37 -3.12 12.96
C THR A 136 14.76 -2.46 11.64
N MET A 137 13.86 -1.65 11.06
CA MET A 137 14.14 -0.93 9.82
C MET A 137 15.27 0.09 9.99
N ASP A 138 15.25 0.87 11.07
CA ASP A 138 16.30 1.88 11.37
C ASP A 138 17.68 1.23 11.51
N ASP A 139 17.77 0.06 12.15
CA ASP A 139 19.03 -0.65 12.32
C ASP A 139 19.57 -1.21 11.00
N VAL A 140 18.69 -1.69 10.12
CA VAL A 140 19.09 -2.11 8.77
C VAL A 140 19.57 -0.91 7.94
N PHE A 141 18.86 0.22 7.97
CA PHE A 141 19.31 1.44 7.28
C PHE A 141 20.68 1.92 7.78
N LYS A 142 20.93 1.90 9.09
CA LYS A 142 22.25 2.21 9.66
C LYS A 142 23.32 1.23 9.21
N GLN A 143 23.03 -0.07 9.21
CA GLN A 143 23.98 -1.10 8.78
C GLN A 143 24.42 -0.91 7.32
N LEU A 144 23.54 -0.39 6.48
CA LEU A 144 23.77 -0.16 5.06
C LEU A 144 24.24 1.26 4.72
N ASP A 145 24.46 2.11 5.72
CA ASP A 145 24.83 3.53 5.55
C ASP A 145 23.80 4.33 4.71
N LEU A 146 22.52 4.05 4.94
CA LEU A 146 21.38 4.65 4.23
C LEU A 146 20.57 5.63 5.11
N VAL A 147 21.15 6.10 6.21
CA VAL A 147 20.50 7.09 7.07
C VAL A 147 20.39 8.42 6.32
N LYS A 148 19.19 9.01 6.26
CA LYS A 148 18.94 10.29 5.57
C LYS A 148 18.63 11.41 6.56
N ASP A 149 19.19 12.60 6.33
CA ASP A 149 18.76 13.85 7.00
C ASP A 149 17.66 14.51 6.17
N VAL A 150 16.41 14.15 6.43
CA VAL A 150 15.24 14.67 5.71
C VAL A 150 14.58 15.77 6.53
N ARG A 151 14.55 16.99 6.01
CA ARG A 151 14.04 18.18 6.72
C ARG A 151 12.69 18.69 6.21
N HIS A 152 12.21 18.11 5.13
CA HIS A 152 11.01 18.54 4.41
C HIS A 152 10.00 17.40 4.33
N PRO A 153 8.69 17.70 4.26
CA PRO A 153 7.68 16.70 3.95
C PRO A 153 8.01 15.99 2.63
N VAL A 154 7.74 14.69 2.58
CA VAL A 154 7.92 13.86 1.39
C VAL A 154 6.56 13.39 0.90
N ILE A 155 6.26 13.61 -0.38
CA ILE A 155 5.09 13.08 -1.06
C ILE A 155 5.56 11.91 -1.92
N HIS A 156 5.07 10.70 -1.62
CA HIS A 156 5.25 9.56 -2.50
C HIS A 156 4.17 9.58 -3.58
N PHE A 157 4.59 9.86 -4.81
CA PHE A 157 3.77 9.87 -6.00
C PHE A 157 4.14 8.64 -6.83
N ARG A 158 3.29 7.61 -6.80
CA ARG A 158 3.57 6.41 -7.58
C ARG A 158 2.85 6.52 -8.92
N CYS A 159 3.55 6.34 -10.02
CA CYS A 159 2.93 6.47 -11.34
C CYS A 159 1.95 5.36 -11.71
N SER A 160 1.93 4.24 -10.98
CA SER A 160 0.80 3.29 -11.08
C SER A 160 -0.49 3.81 -10.43
N ASP A 161 -0.43 4.95 -9.73
CA ASP A 161 -1.59 5.67 -9.18
C ASP A 161 -2.25 6.58 -10.24
N VAL A 162 -1.54 6.77 -11.35
CA VAL A 162 -2.09 7.27 -12.62
C VAL A 162 -2.66 6.05 -13.32
N PRO A 163 -3.93 6.10 -13.72
CA PRO A 163 -4.88 5.03 -13.44
C PRO A 163 -4.68 3.91 -14.43
N PHE A 164 -3.91 2.94 -14.01
CA PHE A 164 -3.73 1.72 -14.77
C PHE A 164 -4.19 0.56 -13.91
N VAL A 165 -5.49 0.30 -14.04
CA VAL A 165 -6.14 -1.00 -13.85
C VAL A 165 -6.16 -1.57 -12.42
N LEU A 166 -5.54 -0.90 -11.44
CA LEU A 166 -5.43 -1.38 -10.07
C LEU A 166 -6.42 -0.66 -9.14
N GLY A 167 -6.69 -1.27 -7.99
CA GLY A 167 -7.89 -1.06 -7.19
C GLY A 167 -8.05 0.33 -6.61
N ASN A 168 -9.20 0.58 -6.00
CA ASN A 168 -9.58 1.89 -5.43
C ASN A 168 -8.51 2.49 -4.49
N GLN A 169 -7.69 1.66 -3.85
CA GLN A 169 -6.60 2.06 -2.97
C GLN A 169 -5.42 2.77 -3.66
N TYR A 170 -5.29 2.63 -4.98
CA TYR A 170 -4.23 3.32 -5.74
C TYR A 170 -4.72 4.59 -6.43
N LYS A 171 -5.96 5.03 -6.17
CA LYS A 171 -6.50 6.22 -6.84
C LYS A 171 -5.74 7.47 -6.40
N PHE A 172 -5.39 8.27 -7.40
CA PHE A 172 -4.88 9.61 -7.17
C PHE A 172 -5.93 10.50 -6.46
N GLN A 173 -5.48 11.34 -5.54
CA GLN A 173 -6.35 12.15 -4.68
C GLN A 173 -6.48 13.58 -5.18
N LYS A 174 -7.60 14.25 -4.86
CA LYS A 174 -7.79 15.68 -5.11
C LYS A 174 -6.61 16.50 -4.61
N TYR A 175 -6.20 17.55 -5.32
CA TYR A 175 -5.02 18.33 -4.95
C TYR A 175 -5.10 18.98 -3.57
N LYS A 176 -6.31 19.34 -3.14
CA LYS A 176 -6.59 19.86 -1.80
C LYS A 176 -6.18 18.89 -0.68
N PHE A 177 -6.17 17.57 -0.93
CA PHE A 177 -5.64 16.57 -0.01
C PHE A 177 -4.22 16.91 0.45
N TYR A 178 -3.33 17.23 -0.51
CA TYR A 178 -1.93 17.48 -0.21
C TYR A 178 -1.74 18.79 0.57
N THR A 179 -2.43 19.87 0.19
CA THR A 179 -2.30 21.17 0.88
C THR A 179 -2.94 21.16 2.27
N ASP A 180 -4.10 20.51 2.44
CA ASP A 180 -4.74 20.38 3.75
C ASP A 180 -3.88 19.53 4.70
N LEU A 181 -3.25 18.45 4.20
CA LEU A 181 -2.34 17.63 4.99
C LEU A 181 -1.04 18.35 5.36
N LEU A 182 -0.46 19.13 4.45
CA LEU A 182 0.72 19.95 4.77
C LEU A 182 0.37 21.02 5.82
N THR A 183 -0.82 21.62 5.73
CA THR A 183 -1.33 22.57 6.74
C THR A 183 -1.52 21.90 8.09
N LYS A 184 -2.14 20.73 8.12
CA LYS A 184 -2.31 19.91 9.33
C LYS A 184 -0.96 19.52 9.94
N ALA A 185 -0.01 19.08 9.11
CA ALA A 185 1.30 18.70 9.61
C ALA A 185 2.08 19.90 10.21
N LYS A 186 1.94 21.09 9.61
CA LYS A 186 2.51 22.33 10.14
C LYS A 186 1.86 22.76 11.46
N SER A 187 0.56 22.53 11.65
CA SER A 187 -0.10 22.85 12.92
C SER A 187 0.31 21.89 14.03
N GLU A 188 0.53 20.61 13.71
CA GLU A 188 1.04 19.60 14.64
C GLU A 188 2.54 19.78 14.96
N ASN A 189 3.31 20.35 14.03
CA ASN A 189 4.71 20.69 14.23
C ASN A 189 5.01 22.09 13.65
N PRO A 190 4.90 23.16 14.47
CA PRO A 190 5.11 24.53 14.04
C PRO A 190 6.51 24.82 13.47
N ASN A 191 7.51 23.97 13.71
CA ASN A 191 8.87 24.13 13.18
C ASN A 191 9.09 23.43 11.82
N LEU A 192 8.14 22.60 11.37
CA LEU A 192 8.23 21.90 10.09
C LEU A 192 8.27 22.89 8.92
N ASN A 193 9.23 22.78 8.02
CA ASN A 193 9.25 23.60 6.81
C ASN A 193 8.36 22.99 5.72
N THR A 194 7.14 23.51 5.57
CA THR A 194 6.17 23.09 4.55
C THR A 194 6.19 23.97 3.29
N ARG A 195 7.13 24.92 3.17
CA ARG A 195 7.28 25.75 1.95
C ARG A 195 8.02 25.02 0.84
N LEU A 196 8.64 23.89 1.14
CA LEU A 196 9.26 23.00 0.17
C LEU A 196 8.84 21.58 0.51
N VAL A 197 8.40 20.84 -0.50
CA VAL A 197 8.13 19.40 -0.41
C VAL A 197 9.03 18.62 -1.35
N TYR A 198 9.41 17.44 -0.92
CA TYR A 198 10.15 16.49 -1.73
C TYR A 198 9.19 15.50 -2.35
N PHE A 199 9.30 15.27 -3.65
CA PHE A 199 8.57 14.23 -4.36
C PHE A 199 9.44 13.02 -4.56
N LEU A 200 8.88 11.86 -4.25
CA LEU A 200 9.35 10.59 -4.79
C LEU A 200 8.41 10.23 -5.93
N TYR A 201 8.89 10.44 -7.14
CA TYR A 201 8.18 10.30 -8.39
C TYR A 201 8.97 9.35 -9.31
N ASN A 202 8.36 8.21 -9.66
CA ASN A 202 8.94 7.26 -10.61
C ASN A 202 7.88 6.80 -11.62
N ASN A 203 8.10 7.09 -12.89
CA ASN A 203 7.22 6.72 -13.99
C ASN A 203 7.61 5.44 -14.71
N GLY A 204 8.77 4.83 -14.46
CA GLY A 204 9.26 3.67 -15.21
C GLY A 204 8.70 2.30 -14.81
N HIS A 205 8.01 2.17 -13.67
CA HIS A 205 7.62 0.86 -13.13
C HIS A 205 6.37 0.28 -13.82
N ASN A 206 6.56 -0.78 -14.63
CA ASN A 206 5.49 -1.52 -15.34
C ASN A 206 4.58 -0.63 -16.19
N SER A 207 5.12 0.48 -16.69
CA SER A 207 4.39 1.48 -17.44
C SER A 207 4.74 1.41 -18.93
N ASN A 208 3.73 1.50 -19.79
CA ASN A 208 3.94 1.78 -21.21
C ASN A 208 4.17 3.31 -21.43
N PRO A 209 4.69 3.74 -22.59
CA PRO A 209 5.01 5.15 -22.83
C PRO A 209 3.85 6.12 -22.58
N ARG A 210 2.60 5.74 -22.90
CA ARG A 210 1.42 6.58 -22.66
C ARG A 210 1.13 6.74 -21.17
N GLN A 211 1.38 5.69 -20.39
CA GLN A 211 1.23 5.70 -18.93
C GLN A 211 2.28 6.61 -18.28
N GLN A 212 3.51 6.58 -18.80
CA GLN A 212 4.60 7.46 -18.38
C GLN A 212 4.23 8.93 -18.63
N GLU A 213 3.83 9.26 -19.85
CA GLU A 213 3.43 10.62 -20.24
C GLU A 213 2.27 11.15 -19.41
N THR A 214 1.23 10.32 -19.19
CA THR A 214 0.10 10.69 -18.33
C THR A 214 0.57 10.95 -16.89
N CYS A 215 1.54 10.15 -16.43
CA CYS A 215 2.10 10.33 -15.12
C CYS A 215 2.85 11.66 -14.96
N ASP A 216 3.69 11.99 -15.94
CA ASP A 216 4.40 13.27 -15.99
C ASP A 216 3.39 14.43 -15.93
N ILE A 217 2.30 14.37 -16.71
CA ILE A 217 1.27 15.41 -16.74
C ILE A 217 0.62 15.64 -15.35
N TYR A 218 0.26 14.57 -14.64
CA TYR A 218 -0.34 14.71 -13.31
C TYR A 218 0.64 15.17 -12.25
N TYR A 219 1.89 14.70 -12.30
CA TYR A 219 2.94 15.18 -11.42
C TYR A 219 3.20 16.69 -11.61
N GLU A 220 3.35 17.14 -12.86
CA GLU A 220 3.59 18.55 -13.17
C GLU A 220 2.39 19.45 -12.82
N SER A 221 1.17 18.93 -13.01
CA SER A 221 -0.06 19.62 -12.63
C SER A 221 -0.19 19.78 -11.11
N LEU A 222 0.17 18.75 -10.32
CA LEU A 222 0.25 18.86 -8.86
C LEU A 222 1.35 19.83 -8.41
N CYS A 223 2.53 19.78 -9.01
CA CYS A 223 3.62 20.72 -8.70
C CYS A 223 3.19 22.17 -8.97
N SER A 224 2.50 22.41 -10.08
CA SER A 224 1.94 23.72 -10.42
C SER A 224 0.89 24.18 -9.40
N TYR A 225 -0.01 23.28 -8.97
CA TYR A 225 -0.99 23.57 -7.92
C TYR A 225 -0.31 23.95 -6.60
N LEU A 226 0.69 23.20 -6.16
CA LEU A 226 1.44 23.47 -4.92
C LEU A 226 2.16 24.82 -4.99
N LYS A 227 2.81 25.10 -6.12
CA LYS A 227 3.50 26.38 -6.35
C LYS A 227 2.54 27.58 -6.28
N ASN A 228 1.34 27.45 -6.84
CA ASN A 228 0.30 28.48 -6.76
C ASN A 228 -0.20 28.71 -5.31
N ASN A 229 -0.01 27.73 -4.43
CA ASN A 229 -0.27 27.83 -2.99
C ASN A 229 0.97 28.23 -2.17
N GLY A 230 2.05 28.67 -2.82
CA GLY A 230 3.29 29.12 -2.15
C GLY A 230 4.14 27.99 -1.59
N ILE A 231 4.00 26.77 -2.14
CA ILE A 231 4.76 25.58 -1.75
C ILE A 231 5.60 25.14 -2.96
N ASP A 232 6.92 25.25 -2.84
CA ASP A 232 7.84 24.73 -3.84
C ASP A 232 7.91 23.20 -3.76
N SER A 233 8.25 22.57 -4.88
CA SER A 233 8.42 21.12 -4.97
C SER A 233 9.73 20.75 -5.65
N LYS A 234 10.31 19.62 -5.24
CA LYS A 234 11.52 19.05 -5.86
C LYS A 234 11.39 17.53 -5.97
N ASN A 235 11.57 16.97 -7.17
CA ASN A 235 11.76 15.53 -7.33
C ASN A 235 13.13 15.13 -6.78
N VAL A 236 13.15 14.13 -5.90
CA VAL A 236 14.35 13.58 -5.26
C VAL A 236 14.40 12.05 -5.33
N THR A 237 13.63 11.44 -6.25
CA THR A 237 13.70 9.98 -6.48
C THR A 237 15.08 9.55 -6.90
N GLU A 238 15.55 8.49 -6.26
CA GLU A 238 16.83 7.82 -6.51
C GLU A 238 16.57 6.33 -6.81
N SER A 239 17.08 5.43 -5.96
CA SER A 239 16.79 3.99 -6.02
C SER A 239 15.58 3.64 -5.16
N ASN A 240 14.99 2.46 -5.39
CA ASN A 240 13.87 1.99 -4.56
C ASN A 240 14.21 1.93 -3.05
N ILE A 241 15.48 1.64 -2.70
CA ILE A 241 15.90 1.56 -1.30
C ILE A 241 16.17 2.95 -0.73
N ASP A 242 16.77 3.85 -1.53
CA ASP A 242 16.96 5.25 -1.13
C ASP A 242 15.63 5.97 -0.94
N ASP A 243 14.65 5.72 -1.81
CA ASP A 243 13.29 6.24 -1.71
C ASP A 243 12.58 5.69 -0.46
N LEU A 244 12.80 4.41 -0.13
CA LEU A 244 12.29 3.80 1.10
C LEU A 244 12.88 4.50 2.34
N ALA A 245 14.20 4.76 2.34
CA ALA A 245 14.89 5.48 3.41
C ALA A 245 14.40 6.94 3.51
N MET A 246 14.23 7.62 2.37
CA MET A 246 13.74 9.00 2.32
C MET A 246 12.36 9.12 2.97
N LEU A 247 11.44 8.18 2.70
CA LEU A 247 10.14 8.14 3.39
C LEU A 247 10.28 7.80 4.88
N PHE A 248 11.11 6.82 5.22
CA PHE A 248 11.28 6.38 6.60
C PHE A 248 11.81 7.49 7.52
N TYR A 249 12.76 8.29 7.03
CA TYR A 249 13.36 9.40 7.76
C TYR A 249 12.62 10.74 7.59
N ALA A 250 11.61 10.81 6.73
CA ALA A 250 10.85 12.05 6.52
C ALA A 250 10.16 12.49 7.83
N PRO A 251 10.12 13.80 8.13
CA PRO A 251 9.34 14.31 9.25
C PRO A 251 7.83 14.11 9.02
N VAL A 252 7.42 14.10 7.74
CA VAL A 252 6.06 13.82 7.28
C VAL A 252 6.13 13.10 5.94
N SER A 253 5.41 12.00 5.80
CA SER A 253 5.21 11.27 4.55
C SER A 253 3.73 11.31 4.15
N ILE A 254 3.44 11.75 2.93
CA ILE A 254 2.09 11.77 2.36
C ILE A 254 2.05 10.82 1.18
N SER A 255 1.04 9.97 1.11
CA SER A 255 0.88 9.00 0.02
C SER A 255 -0.59 8.75 -0.31
N PRO A 256 -0.97 8.50 -1.57
CA PRO A 256 -2.33 8.04 -1.89
C PRO A 256 -2.60 6.59 -1.44
N GLY A 257 -1.55 5.76 -1.29
CA GLY A 257 -1.65 4.43 -0.68
C GLY A 257 -0.82 3.38 -1.42
N SER A 258 0.05 2.65 -0.72
CA SER A 258 0.72 1.46 -1.27
C SER A 258 1.40 0.67 -0.14
N SER A 259 1.71 -0.61 -0.36
CA SER A 259 2.54 -1.37 0.59
C SER A 259 3.90 -0.71 0.82
N PHE A 260 4.51 -0.13 -0.21
CA PHE A 260 5.81 0.54 -0.13
C PHE A 260 5.78 1.75 0.80
N SER A 261 4.90 2.71 0.52
CA SER A 261 4.76 3.94 1.33
C SER A 261 4.13 3.68 2.68
N PHE A 262 3.26 2.68 2.84
CA PHE A 262 2.79 2.26 4.15
C PHE A 262 3.95 1.72 4.98
N MET A 263 4.77 0.81 4.44
CA MET A 263 5.89 0.24 5.18
C MET A 263 6.94 1.29 5.57
N ALA A 264 7.31 2.19 4.66
CA ALA A 264 8.28 3.23 4.99
C ALA A 264 7.69 4.37 5.83
N GLY A 265 6.50 4.85 5.48
CA GLY A 265 5.87 6.01 6.12
C GLY A 265 5.24 5.66 7.47
N PHE A 266 4.36 4.65 7.53
CA PHE A 266 3.65 4.30 8.78
C PHE A 266 4.62 3.86 9.88
N PHE A 267 5.68 3.13 9.53
CA PHE A 267 6.73 2.72 10.49
C PHE A 267 7.92 3.71 10.54
N GLY A 268 7.87 4.79 9.78
CA GLY A 268 8.89 5.83 9.76
C GLY A 268 8.97 6.63 11.06
N LYS A 269 10.00 7.47 11.14
CA LYS A 269 10.28 8.34 12.30
C LYS A 269 9.35 9.55 12.38
N GLY A 270 8.72 9.92 11.26
CA GLY A 270 7.78 11.04 11.18
C GLY A 270 6.31 10.68 11.27
N ARG A 271 5.47 11.62 10.84
CA ARG A 271 4.04 11.39 10.64
C ARG A 271 3.79 10.80 9.27
N PHE A 272 2.82 9.89 9.18
CA PHE A 272 2.35 9.34 7.92
C PHE A 272 0.91 9.79 7.71
N TYR A 273 0.60 10.21 6.49
CA TYR A 273 -0.77 10.42 6.04
C TYR A 273 -0.98 9.65 4.75
N SER A 274 -2.06 8.88 4.71
CA SER A 274 -2.46 8.14 3.53
C SER A 274 -3.89 8.44 3.15
N ALA A 275 -4.18 8.41 1.86
CA ALA A 275 -5.53 8.10 1.42
C ALA A 275 -5.67 6.59 1.18
N GLY A 276 -6.89 6.17 0.83
CA GLY A 276 -7.13 4.97 0.02
C GLY A 276 -6.43 3.71 0.46
N ASN A 277 -6.82 3.11 1.58
CA ASN A 277 -6.34 1.76 1.91
C ASN A 277 -7.41 0.66 1.71
N ALA A 278 -8.57 0.93 1.10
CA ALA A 278 -9.61 -0.08 0.94
C ALA A 278 -9.23 -1.29 0.04
N SER A 279 -9.49 -2.50 0.52
CA SER A 279 -9.28 -3.77 -0.21
C SER A 279 -9.95 -3.81 -1.59
N HIS A 280 -9.26 -4.45 -2.53
CA HIS A 280 -9.70 -4.86 -3.87
C HIS A 280 -10.99 -5.69 -3.92
N SER A 281 -11.35 -6.37 -2.83
CA SER A 281 -12.36 -7.44 -2.85
C SER A 281 -13.81 -6.97 -2.71
N TYR A 282 -14.04 -5.67 -2.50
CA TYR A 282 -15.38 -5.15 -2.28
C TYR A 282 -15.59 -3.86 -3.05
N ASP A 283 -16.45 -3.93 -4.07
CA ASP A 283 -17.02 -2.75 -4.70
C ASP A 283 -17.50 -1.78 -3.61
N ASN A 284 -16.94 -0.57 -3.59
CA ASN A 284 -17.41 0.60 -2.85
C ASN A 284 -17.19 0.71 -1.32
N LEU A 285 -16.39 -0.15 -0.67
CA LEU A 285 -16.18 0.01 0.78
C LEU A 285 -14.93 0.84 1.09
N LYS A 286 -15.13 2.09 1.52
CA LYS A 286 -14.12 2.87 2.27
C LYS A 286 -13.64 2.04 3.48
N SER A 287 -12.39 2.22 3.89
CA SER A 287 -11.90 1.61 5.15
C SER A 287 -12.85 1.99 6.29
N THR A 288 -13.24 1.00 7.10
CA THR A 288 -14.10 1.19 8.28
C THR A 288 -13.27 1.47 9.53
N CYS A 289 -11.96 1.71 9.37
CA CYS A 289 -11.12 2.12 10.49
C CYS A 289 -11.50 3.53 10.95
N ILE A 290 -12.10 3.64 12.13
CA ILE A 290 -12.52 4.92 12.72
C ILE A 290 -11.37 5.53 13.52
N ASN A 291 -10.45 4.69 14.01
CA ASN A 291 -9.34 5.09 14.86
C ASN A 291 -8.02 5.36 14.10
N CYS A 292 -8.06 5.35 12.76
CA CYS A 292 -6.90 5.61 11.91
C CYS A 292 -6.71 7.12 11.66
N ASP A 293 -6.08 7.82 12.60
CA ASP A 293 -5.77 9.26 12.50
C ASP A 293 -4.87 9.66 11.32
N TRP A 294 -4.16 8.69 10.76
CA TRP A 294 -3.28 8.80 9.60
C TRP A 294 -3.99 8.49 8.27
N LEU A 295 -5.20 7.93 8.27
CA LEU A 295 -5.94 7.53 7.08
C LEU A 295 -7.08 8.51 6.78
N ILE A 296 -7.04 9.15 5.61
CA ILE A 296 -7.98 10.20 5.22
C ILE A 296 -8.78 9.76 3.99
N ASN A 297 -10.09 9.57 4.14
CA ASN A 297 -10.97 9.00 3.10
C ASN A 297 -11.86 10.03 2.38
N ASP A 298 -11.62 11.33 2.59
CA ASP A 298 -12.54 12.40 2.16
C ASP A 298 -12.20 13.00 0.78
N TYR A 299 -11.06 12.66 0.21
CA TYR A 299 -10.53 13.29 -1.01
C TYR A 299 -10.49 12.34 -2.23
N GLN A 300 -11.11 11.16 -2.09
CA GLN A 300 -11.19 10.18 -3.17
C GLN A 300 -12.06 10.72 -4.29
N LEU A 301 -11.58 10.61 -5.52
CA LEU A 301 -12.40 10.90 -6.69
C LEU A 301 -13.43 9.78 -6.89
N GLU A 302 -14.71 10.16 -6.86
CA GLU A 302 -15.79 9.30 -7.31
C GLU A 302 -15.73 9.18 -8.83
N HIS A 303 -15.02 8.15 -9.30
CA HIS A 303 -15.13 7.70 -10.67
C HIS A 303 -15.98 6.45 -10.70
N THR A 304 -16.99 6.44 -11.56
CA THR A 304 -17.61 5.22 -12.06
C THR A 304 -16.47 4.31 -12.50
N LEU A 305 -16.35 3.13 -11.88
CA LEU A 305 -15.45 2.08 -12.35
C LEU A 305 -15.75 1.91 -13.84
N ILE A 306 -14.85 2.36 -14.71
CA ILE A 306 -14.98 2.09 -16.14
C ILE A 306 -14.80 0.57 -16.23
N PRO A 307 -15.80 -0.19 -16.69
CA PRO A 307 -15.73 -1.64 -16.68
C PRO A 307 -14.44 -2.10 -17.35
N SER A 308 -13.66 -2.89 -16.62
CA SER A 308 -12.44 -3.54 -17.12
C SER A 308 -12.79 -4.26 -18.44
N GLY A 309 -12.29 -3.73 -19.56
CA GLY A 309 -12.56 -4.28 -20.90
C GLY A 309 -13.12 -3.27 -21.91
N ILE A 310 -13.49 -2.06 -21.50
CA ILE A 310 -13.78 -0.95 -22.42
C ILE A 310 -12.64 0.06 -22.27
N ASN A 311 -11.86 0.24 -23.34
CA ASN A 311 -10.73 1.17 -23.46
C ASN A 311 -10.75 2.32 -22.44
N ASP A 312 -9.74 2.30 -21.57
CA ASP A 312 -9.14 3.27 -20.63
C ASP A 312 -9.19 4.79 -20.97
N LEU A 313 -10.13 5.28 -21.79
CA LEU A 313 -10.07 6.61 -22.41
C LEU A 313 -10.28 7.78 -21.44
N GLY A 314 -10.98 7.58 -20.32
CA GLY A 314 -11.38 8.68 -19.43
C GLY A 314 -10.23 9.33 -18.65
N TYR A 315 -9.17 8.58 -18.38
CA TYR A 315 -8.05 9.11 -17.59
C TYR A 315 -6.78 9.40 -18.39
N TYR A 316 -6.77 9.04 -19.67
CA TYR A 316 -5.83 9.65 -20.61
C TYR A 316 -6.34 11.02 -21.09
N ASP A 317 -7.61 11.35 -20.86
CA ASP A 317 -8.11 12.73 -20.92
C ASP A 317 -7.64 13.48 -19.66
N THR A 318 -6.36 13.82 -19.66
CA THR A 318 -5.70 14.45 -18.53
C THR A 318 -6.34 15.79 -18.17
N ALA A 319 -6.95 16.49 -19.12
CA ALA A 319 -7.61 17.77 -18.89
C ALA A 319 -8.87 17.62 -18.00
N ASP A 320 -9.77 16.69 -18.33
CA ASP A 320 -10.97 16.41 -17.53
C ASP A 320 -10.63 15.90 -16.13
N VAL A 321 -9.64 15.00 -16.02
CA VAL A 321 -9.21 14.48 -14.72
C VAL A 321 -8.57 15.57 -13.87
N ILE A 322 -7.69 16.38 -14.45
CA ILE A 322 -7.09 17.53 -13.75
C ILE A 322 -8.18 18.45 -13.24
N GLN A 323 -9.20 18.77 -14.04
CA GLN A 323 -10.31 19.61 -13.58
C GLN A 323 -11.00 19.03 -12.33
N LYS A 324 -11.22 17.72 -12.28
CA LYS A 324 -11.78 17.02 -11.11
C LYS A 324 -10.84 17.02 -9.91
N LEU A 325 -9.53 16.93 -10.14
CA LEU A 325 -8.50 16.99 -9.08
C LEU A 325 -8.39 18.38 -8.44
N TYR A 326 -8.71 19.45 -9.18
CA TYR A 326 -8.75 20.81 -8.67
C TYR A 326 -10.03 21.11 -7.85
N SER A 327 -11.13 20.39 -8.08
CA SER A 327 -12.44 20.59 -7.42
C SER A 327 -12.49 20.06 -5.99
#